data_AF-A0A1I4ERA8-F1
#
_entry.id   AF-A0A1I4ERA8-F1
#
_cell.length_a   1.000
_cell.length_b   1.000
_cell.length_c   1.000
_cell.angle_alpha   90.00
_cell.angle_beta   90.00
_cell.angle_gamma   90.00
#
_symmetry.space_group_name_H-M   'P 1'
#
loop_
_entity.id
_entity.type
_entity.pdbx_description
1 polymer ?
#
loop_
_entity_poly.entity_id
_entity_poly.type
_entity_poly.pdbx_seq_one_letter_code
_entity_poly.pdbx_strand_id
1 'polypeptide(L)'
;MTISLQKPSLNWPVSESLQTKHIRKYPPFGKQLSELRRRGLIPAQRIIVSTDWKLGAVYPRIVIPADYQTNQLIFDYLAGLSVQIVHHDAETNLAAILAVEIMKVRPKTLVVFNFDHAKRGSQESSAFRLIHPSLEVIKNEF
;
A
#
# COMPACT_ATOMS: atom_id res chain seq x y z
N MET A 1 28.45 -60.57 34.54
CA MET A 1 27.92 -59.23 34.84
C MET A 1 28.08 -58.39 33.60
N THR A 2 26.99 -58.11 32.90
CA THR A 2 27.00 -57.39 31.62
C THR A 2 26.43 -56.00 31.87
N ILE A 3 27.23 -54.95 31.65
CA ILE A 3 26.79 -53.56 31.79
C ILE A 3 26.27 -53.10 30.44
N SER A 4 24.97 -52.81 30.37
CA SER A 4 24.33 -52.23 29.18
C SER A 4 24.55 -50.72 29.17
N LEU A 5 25.21 -50.20 28.15
CA LEU A 5 25.35 -48.77 27.92
C LEU A 5 24.18 -48.29 27.04
N GLN A 6 23.19 -47.64 27.66
CA GLN A 6 22.17 -46.93 26.89
C GLN A 6 22.76 -45.64 26.31
N LYS A 7 22.65 -45.50 24.97
CA LYS A 7 23.01 -44.29 24.25
C LYS A 7 22.01 -43.18 24.64
N PRO A 8 22.46 -41.99 25.09
CA PRO A 8 21.52 -40.91 25.39
C PRO A 8 20.80 -40.47 24.11
N SER A 9 19.47 -40.32 24.21
CA SER A 9 18.67 -39.74 23.13
C SER A 9 19.04 -38.27 22.97
N LEU A 10 19.55 -37.92 21.80
CA LEU A 10 19.88 -36.56 21.43
C LEU A 10 18.59 -35.79 21.11
N ASN A 11 17.83 -35.40 22.14
CA ASN A 11 16.73 -34.45 21.97
C ASN A 11 17.34 -33.04 21.86
N TRP A 12 17.72 -32.66 20.65
CA TRP A 12 17.92 -31.25 20.34
C TRP A 12 16.56 -30.55 20.48
N PRO A 13 16.43 -29.45 21.23
CA PRO A 13 15.24 -28.62 21.06
C PRO A 13 15.28 -28.16 19.61
N VAL A 14 14.25 -28.53 18.83
CA VAL A 14 13.97 -27.84 17.58
C VAL A 14 13.75 -26.39 17.99
N SER A 15 14.79 -25.57 17.90
CA SER A 15 14.62 -24.13 17.95
C SER A 15 13.77 -23.85 16.73
N GLU A 16 12.48 -23.73 16.95
CA GLU A 16 11.52 -23.21 15.99
C GLU A 16 12.09 -21.85 15.63
N SER A 17 12.89 -21.82 14.56
CA SER A 17 13.45 -20.59 14.05
C SER A 17 12.23 -19.80 13.67
N LEU A 18 11.84 -18.84 14.51
CA LEU A 18 10.91 -17.80 14.15
C LEU A 18 11.52 -17.16 12.92
N GLN A 19 11.14 -17.66 11.74
CA GLN A 19 11.39 -17.03 10.47
C GLN A 19 10.62 -15.74 10.58
N THR A 20 11.28 -14.71 11.08
CA THR A 20 10.78 -13.35 11.10
C THR A 20 10.65 -13.00 9.63
N LYS A 21 9.46 -13.23 9.07
CA LYS A 21 9.11 -12.86 7.71
C LYS A 21 9.39 -11.37 7.62
N HIS A 22 10.51 -10.99 7.00
CA HIS A 22 10.90 -9.59 6.91
C HIS A 22 9.78 -8.83 6.19
N ILE A 23 8.99 -8.09 6.96
CA ILE A 23 7.89 -7.31 6.42
C ILE A 23 8.49 -6.19 5.58
N ARG A 24 8.19 -6.19 4.29
CA ARG A 24 8.67 -5.15 3.38
C ARG A 24 7.96 -3.85 3.72
N LYS A 25 8.69 -2.89 4.29
CA LYS A 25 8.17 -1.56 4.62
C LYS A 25 7.84 -0.69 3.41
N TYR A 26 8.46 -0.97 2.27
CA TYR A 26 8.12 -0.31 1.01
C TYR A 26 7.22 -1.21 0.17
N PRO A 27 6.09 -0.71 -0.35
CA PRO A 27 5.37 -1.43 -1.37
C PRO A 27 6.24 -1.57 -2.64
N PRO A 28 5.93 -2.54 -3.52
CA PRO A 28 6.47 -2.58 -4.87
C PRO A 28 6.57 -1.19 -5.53
N PHE A 29 7.72 -0.92 -6.14
CA PHE A 29 8.12 0.37 -6.74
C PHE A 29 8.27 1.56 -5.77
N GLY A 30 7.75 1.48 -4.54
CA GLY A 30 7.85 2.56 -3.55
C GLY A 30 9.29 2.88 -3.14
N LYS A 31 10.14 1.86 -3.02
CA LYS A 31 11.57 2.05 -2.70
C LYS A 31 12.29 2.86 -3.79
N GLN A 32 12.06 2.53 -5.06
CA GLN A 32 12.65 3.22 -6.20
C GLN A 32 12.19 4.69 -6.24
N LEU A 33 10.90 4.94 -6.01
CA LEU A 33 10.37 6.31 -5.95
C LEU A 33 10.99 7.11 -4.80
N SER A 34 11.12 6.51 -3.61
CA SER A 34 11.80 7.14 -2.47
C SER A 34 13.26 7.50 -2.77
N GLU A 35 13.98 6.63 -3.48
CA GLU A 35 15.36 6.90 -3.90
C GLU A 35 15.46 8.04 -4.91
N LEU A 36 14.57 8.09 -5.91
CA LEU A 36 14.50 9.21 -6.86
C LEU A 36 14.26 10.54 -6.15
N ARG A 37 13.32 10.54 -5.19
CA ARG A 37 13.01 11.71 -4.39
C ARG A 37 14.17 12.22 -3.55
N ARG A 38 14.93 11.31 -2.93
CA ARG A 38 16.14 11.67 -2.16
C ARG A 38 17.23 12.30 -3.02
N ARG A 39 17.22 12.06 -4.34
CA ARG A 39 18.10 12.70 -5.32
C ARG A 39 17.56 14.03 -5.85
N GLY A 40 16.45 14.53 -5.29
CA GLY A 40 15.81 15.78 -5.74
C GLY A 40 14.94 15.63 -6.98
N LEU A 41 14.74 14.42 -7.50
CA LEU A 41 13.91 14.19 -8.68
C LEU A 41 12.43 14.12 -8.27
N ILE A 42 11.62 14.99 -8.85
CA ILE A 42 10.19 15.10 -8.58
C ILE A 42 9.42 14.63 -9.82
N PRO A 43 8.57 13.60 -9.72
CA PRO A 43 7.71 13.18 -10.81
C PRO A 43 6.79 14.33 -11.26
N ALA A 44 6.81 14.64 -12.55
CA ALA A 44 5.93 15.66 -13.14
C ALA A 44 4.47 15.17 -13.24
N GLN A 45 4.27 13.86 -13.37
CA GLN A 45 2.97 13.22 -13.46
C GLN A 45 2.46 12.80 -12.07
N ARG A 46 1.14 12.59 -11.99
CA ARG A 46 0.49 12.03 -10.81
C ARG A 46 1.02 10.62 -10.52
N ILE A 47 1.25 10.30 -9.24
CA ILE A 47 1.61 8.95 -8.81
C ILE A 47 0.36 8.11 -8.65
N ILE A 48 0.36 6.93 -9.28
CA ILE A 48 -0.71 5.95 -9.13
C ILE A 48 -0.39 5.01 -7.96
N VAL A 49 -1.30 4.89 -7.01
CA VAL A 49 -1.30 3.83 -6.00
C VAL A 49 -2.35 2.83 -6.42
N SER A 50 -1.96 1.59 -6.72
CA SER A 50 -2.91 0.59 -7.19
C SER A 50 -2.93 -0.66 -6.34
N THR A 51 -4.10 -1.29 -6.23
CA THR A 51 -4.31 -2.61 -5.61
C THR A 51 -4.07 -3.77 -6.58
N ASP A 52 -3.90 -3.49 -7.88
CA ASP A 52 -3.70 -4.48 -8.95
C ASP A 52 -2.43 -4.14 -9.77
N TRP A 53 -1.74 -5.18 -10.27
CA TRP A 53 -0.48 -5.02 -11.00
C TRP A 53 -0.62 -4.43 -12.41
N LYS A 54 -1.78 -4.62 -13.04
CA LYS A 54 -2.13 -4.18 -14.39
C LYS A 54 -2.68 -2.76 -14.40
N LEU A 55 -3.33 -2.34 -13.32
CA LEU A 55 -3.88 -1.00 -13.20
C LEU A 55 -2.77 0.07 -13.17
N GLY A 56 -2.94 1.10 -14.02
CA GLY A 56 -2.00 2.22 -14.10
C GLY A 56 -0.62 1.86 -14.64
N ALA A 57 -0.46 0.75 -15.38
CA ALA A 57 0.85 0.22 -15.76
C ALA A 57 1.74 1.18 -16.57
N VAL A 58 1.14 2.13 -17.29
CA VAL A 58 1.82 3.15 -18.11
C VAL A 58 2.26 4.39 -17.32
N TYR A 59 1.84 4.51 -16.06
CA TYR A 59 2.16 5.64 -15.20
C TYR A 59 3.20 5.27 -14.12
N PRO A 60 3.93 6.25 -13.56
CA PRO A 60 4.66 6.06 -12.32
C PRO A 60 3.71 5.57 -11.23
N ARG A 61 3.95 4.36 -10.71
CA ARG A 61 3.04 3.72 -9.77
C ARG A 61 3.75 3.04 -8.60
N ILE A 62 3.00 2.84 -7.53
CA ILE A 62 3.27 1.85 -6.48
C ILE A 62 2.11 0.86 -6.46
N VAL A 63 2.40 -0.40 -6.16
CA VAL A 63 1.37 -1.46 -6.06
C VAL A 63 1.25 -1.89 -4.62
N ILE A 64 0.03 -1.98 -4.09
CA ILE A 64 -0.30 -2.38 -2.73
C ILE A 64 -0.97 -3.75 -2.80
N PRO A 65 -0.25 -4.85 -2.52
CA PRO A 65 -0.85 -6.17 -2.45
C PRO A 65 -1.89 -6.27 -1.33
N ALA A 66 -2.93 -7.06 -1.54
CA ALA A 66 -4.03 -7.23 -0.57
C ALA A 66 -3.58 -7.82 0.79
N ASP A 67 -2.46 -8.54 0.82
CA ASP A 67 -1.90 -9.16 2.03
C ASP A 67 -1.01 -8.21 2.85
N TYR A 68 -0.80 -6.97 2.38
CA TYR A 68 0.06 -6.01 3.08
C TYR A 68 -0.72 -5.29 4.19
N GLN A 69 -0.10 -5.16 5.36
CA GLN A 69 -0.62 -4.33 6.43
C GLN A 69 -0.29 -2.87 6.14
N THR A 70 -1.26 -2.13 5.59
CA THR A 70 -1.09 -0.77 5.07
C THR A 70 -0.48 0.21 6.07
N ASN A 71 -0.81 0.07 7.36
CA ASN A 71 -0.27 0.91 8.45
C ASN A 71 1.21 0.67 8.77
N GLN A 72 1.83 -0.40 8.25
CA GLN A 72 3.26 -0.69 8.39
C GLN A 72 4.07 -0.24 7.17
N LEU A 73 3.41 0.29 6.14
CA LEU A 73 4.05 0.76 4.92
C LEU A 73 4.50 2.22 5.08
N ILE A 74 5.63 2.52 4.45
CA ILE A 74 6.16 3.88 4.37
C ILE A 74 5.56 4.58 3.15
N PHE A 75 5.04 5.78 3.36
CA PHE A 75 4.48 6.64 2.31
C PHE A 75 5.10 8.04 2.23
N ASP A 76 6.07 8.39 3.07
CA ASP A 76 6.64 9.76 3.16
C ASP A 76 7.13 10.33 1.83
N TYR A 77 7.54 9.47 0.90
CA TYR A 77 7.95 9.89 -0.44
C TYR A 77 6.79 10.44 -1.30
N LEU A 78 5.54 10.28 -0.88
CA LEU A 78 4.35 10.86 -1.53
C LEU A 78 4.06 12.30 -1.08
N ALA A 79 4.74 12.81 -0.03
CA ALA A 79 4.50 14.14 0.52
C ALA A 79 4.62 15.24 -0.56
N GLY A 80 3.62 16.10 -0.66
CA GLY A 80 3.58 17.17 -1.67
C GLY A 80 3.44 16.70 -3.14
N LEU A 81 3.20 15.41 -3.40
CA LEU A 81 2.91 14.92 -4.76
C LEU A 81 1.40 14.85 -5.00
N SER A 82 0.99 14.97 -6.26
CA SER A 82 -0.34 14.56 -6.66
C SER A 82 -0.40 13.04 -6.73
N VAL A 83 -1.37 12.44 -6.05
CA VAL A 83 -1.54 10.99 -5.90
C VAL A 83 -2.95 10.58 -6.34
N GLN A 84 -3.08 9.41 -6.96
CA GLN A 84 -4.36 8.79 -7.24
C GLN A 84 -4.35 7.32 -6.86
N ILE A 85 -5.27 6.93 -6.00
CA ILE A 85 -5.56 5.54 -5.69
C ILE A 85 -6.48 5.00 -6.80
N VAL A 86 -6.15 3.85 -7.36
CA VAL A 86 -6.98 3.14 -8.36
C VAL A 86 -7.26 1.74 -7.85
N HIS A 87 -8.54 1.38 -7.76
CA HIS A 87 -8.99 0.12 -7.19
C HIS A 87 -10.24 -0.45 -7.90
N HIS A 88 -10.53 -1.73 -7.66
CA HIS A 88 -11.80 -2.38 -7.99
C HIS A 88 -12.76 -2.35 -6.80
N ASP A 89 -14.03 -2.70 -7.01
CA ASP A 89 -15.07 -2.69 -5.95
C ASP A 89 -14.65 -3.53 -4.74
N ALA A 90 -14.05 -4.69 -4.99
CA ALA A 90 -13.62 -5.63 -3.97
C ALA A 90 -12.59 -5.03 -2.99
N GLU A 91 -11.85 -4.00 -3.39
CA GLU A 91 -10.84 -3.34 -2.55
C GLU A 91 -11.27 -1.99 -1.99
N THR A 92 -12.57 -1.65 -2.01
CA THR A 92 -13.08 -0.36 -1.50
C THR A 92 -12.62 -0.07 -0.07
N ASN A 93 -12.63 -1.07 0.82
CA ASN A 93 -12.16 -0.92 2.20
C ASN A 93 -10.65 -0.64 2.27
N LEU A 94 -9.85 -1.34 1.45
CA LEU A 94 -8.41 -1.11 1.37
C LEU A 94 -8.10 0.29 0.82
N ALA A 95 -8.83 0.74 -0.20
CA ALA A 95 -8.70 2.08 -0.76
C ALA A 95 -9.01 3.18 0.28
N ALA A 96 -10.02 2.98 1.12
CA ALA A 96 -10.32 3.89 2.22
C ALA A 96 -9.19 3.95 3.25
N ILE A 97 -8.63 2.81 3.66
CA ILE A 97 -7.48 2.74 4.57
C ILE A 97 -6.26 3.42 3.96
N LEU A 98 -5.96 3.15 2.68
CA LEU A 98 -4.87 3.78 1.95
C LEU A 98 -5.04 5.30 1.89
N ALA A 99 -6.27 5.78 1.66
CA ALA A 99 -6.54 7.21 1.65
C ALA A 99 -6.19 7.86 2.99
N VAL A 100 -6.58 7.22 4.11
CA VAL A 100 -6.23 7.71 5.45
C VAL A 100 -4.72 7.75 5.66
N GLU A 101 -4.00 6.66 5.36
CA GLU A 101 -2.54 6.60 5.56
C GLU A 101 -1.78 7.58 4.67
N ILE A 102 -2.17 7.71 3.39
CA ILE A 102 -1.54 8.64 2.46
C ILE A 102 -1.81 10.10 2.87
N MET A 103 -3.00 10.41 3.40
CA MET A 103 -3.30 11.78 3.85
C MET A 103 -2.42 12.22 5.02
N LYS A 104 -1.94 11.30 5.87
CA LYS A 104 -1.01 11.63 6.97
C LYS A 104 0.30 12.25 6.48
N VAL A 105 0.75 11.87 5.29
CA VAL A 105 1.99 12.40 4.69
C VAL A 105 1.77 13.68 3.88
N ARG A 106 0.54 14.22 3.87
CA ARG A 106 0.17 15.48 3.21
C ARG A 106 0.59 15.52 1.73
N PRO A 107 -0.05 14.71 0.85
CA PRO A 107 0.13 14.83 -0.60
C PRO A 107 -0.29 16.24 -1.06
N LYS A 108 0.04 16.65 -2.29
CA LYS A 108 -0.52 17.88 -2.88
C LYS A 108 -2.02 17.73 -3.14
N THR A 109 -2.40 16.60 -3.70
CA THR A 109 -3.80 16.22 -3.98
C THR A 109 -3.91 14.70 -3.87
N LEU A 110 -5.01 14.19 -3.34
CA LEU A 110 -5.33 12.76 -3.37
C LEU A 110 -6.62 12.55 -4.14
N VAL A 111 -6.61 11.66 -5.13
CA VAL A 111 -7.83 11.22 -5.84
C VAL A 111 -8.04 9.74 -5.57
N VAL A 112 -9.26 9.31 -5.32
CA VAL A 112 -9.63 7.89 -5.29
C VAL A 112 -10.48 7.61 -6.52
N PHE A 113 -10.10 6.59 -7.28
CA PHE A 113 -10.75 6.20 -8.51
C PHE A 113 -11.14 4.72 -8.46
N ASN A 114 -12.44 4.46 -8.59
CA ASN A 114 -12.97 3.10 -8.71
C ASN A 114 -13.13 2.76 -10.20
N PHE A 115 -12.35 1.77 -10.64
CA PHE A 115 -12.30 1.36 -12.05
C PHE A 115 -13.61 0.71 -12.52
N ASP A 116 -14.26 -0.09 -11.66
CA ASP A 116 -15.48 -0.81 -12.02
C ASP A 116 -16.66 0.15 -12.16
N HIS A 117 -16.73 1.18 -11.30
CA HIS A 117 -17.70 2.27 -11.44
C HIS A 117 -17.57 2.99 -12.78
N ALA A 118 -16.33 3.33 -13.16
CA ALA A 118 -16.07 3.99 -14.44
C ALA A 118 -16.45 3.09 -15.62
N LYS A 119 -16.12 1.79 -15.54
CA LYS A 119 -16.43 0.81 -16.58
C LYS A 119 -17.94 0.60 -16.75
N ARG A 120 -18.70 0.61 -15.65
CA ARG A 120 -20.16 0.50 -15.68
C ARG A 120 -20.85 1.76 -16.22
N GLY A 121 -20.19 2.92 -16.17
CA GLY A 121 -20.77 4.20 -16.58
C GLY A 121 -21.95 4.63 -15.71
N SER A 122 -21.98 4.21 -14.44
CA SER A 122 -23.09 4.53 -13.52
C SER A 122 -23.17 6.03 -13.28
N GLN A 123 -24.36 6.60 -13.40
CA GLN A 123 -24.64 7.99 -13.00
C GLN A 123 -24.95 8.14 -11.52
N GLU A 124 -25.24 7.03 -10.83
CA GLU A 124 -25.65 7.01 -9.42
C GLU A 124 -24.46 7.06 -8.46
N SER A 125 -23.24 6.80 -8.94
CA SER A 125 -22.04 6.79 -8.10
C SER A 125 -20.83 7.27 -8.88
N SER A 126 -20.26 8.41 -8.48
CA SER A 126 -19.04 8.94 -9.07
C SER A 126 -17.91 7.92 -8.96
N ALA A 127 -17.28 7.61 -10.09
CA ALA A 127 -16.07 6.81 -10.11
C ALA A 127 -14.88 7.52 -9.44
N PHE A 128 -14.97 8.83 -9.22
CA PHE A 128 -13.90 9.66 -8.67
C PHE A 128 -14.32 10.34 -7.36
N ARG A 129 -13.39 10.36 -6.41
CA ARG A 129 -13.45 11.21 -5.22
C ARG A 129 -12.15 12.02 -5.10
N LEU A 130 -12.25 13.34 -5.13
CA LEU A 130 -11.12 14.23 -4.85
C LEU A 130 -11.05 14.53 -3.34
N ILE A 131 -9.88 14.30 -2.76
CA ILE A 131 -9.55 14.59 -1.37
C ILE A 131 -8.40 15.60 -1.40
N HIS A 132 -8.68 16.83 -0.99
CA HIS A 132 -7.66 17.87 -0.92
C HIS A 132 -7.20 18.05 0.52
N PRO A 133 -5.89 17.96 0.83
CA PRO A 133 -5.39 18.04 2.20
C PRO A 133 -5.58 19.39 2.89
N SER A 134 -5.81 20.47 2.14
CA SER A 134 -6.17 21.78 2.71
C SER A 134 -7.68 22.05 2.74
N LEU A 135 -8.51 21.14 2.22
CA LEU A 135 -9.94 21.20 2.47
C LEU A 135 -10.14 20.50 3.82
N GLU A 136 -10.30 21.28 4.89
CA GLU A 136 -11.05 20.79 6.04
C GLU A 136 -12.29 20.11 5.49
N VAL A 137 -12.45 18.83 5.80
CA VAL A 137 -13.56 18.01 5.33
C VAL A 137 -14.84 18.73 5.73
N ILE A 138 -15.48 19.42 4.79
CA ILE A 138 -16.89 19.77 4.90
C ILE A 138 -17.59 18.42 4.96
N LYS A 139 -17.87 17.98 6.19
CA LYS A 139 -18.64 16.79 6.49
C LYS A 139 -20.03 17.02 5.94
N ASN A 140 -20.26 16.62 4.69
CA ASN A 140 -21.61 16.32 4.26
C ASN A 140 -21.83 14.85 4.57
N GLU A 141 -22.49 14.62 5.71
CA GLU A 141 -23.20 13.38 5.98
C GLU A 141 -24.21 13.14 4.85
N PHE A 142 -24.10 11.99 4.17
CA PHE A 142 -25.19 11.29 3.51
C PHE A 142 -24.85 9.80 3.50
#